data_AF-A0A9N9JNQ4-F1
#
_entry.id   AF-A0A9N9JNQ4-F1
#
_cell.length_a   1.000
_cell.length_b   1.000
_cell.length_c   1.000
_cell.angle_alpha   90.00
_cell.angle_beta   90.00
_cell.angle_gamma   90.00
#
_symmetry.space_group_name_H-M   'P 1'
#
loop_
_entity.id
_entity.type
_entity.pdbx_description
1 polymer ?
#
loop_
_entity_poly.entity_id
_entity_poly.type
_entity_poly.pdbx_seq_one_letter_code
_entity_poly.pdbx_strand_id
1 'polypeptide(L)' 'MDIFLGERPLIPTGTPQSIVTLIKSCWDAKPENRPTAAEIFNLLNA' A
#
# COMPACT_ATOMS: atom_id res chain seq x y z
N MET A 1 -4.88 14.97 12.77
CA MET A 1 -6.07 14.92 11.87
C MET A 1 -5.52 14.84 10.45
N ASP A 2 -4.62 13.88 10.21
CA ASP A 2 -3.59 14.04 9.16
C ASP A 2 -3.82 13.01 8.03
N ILE A 3 -4.47 11.89 8.38
CA ILE A 3 -4.91 10.87 7.43
C ILE A 3 -5.89 11.46 6.39
N PHE A 4 -6.75 12.40 6.79
CA PHE A 4 -7.67 13.11 5.90
C PHE A 4 -6.95 14.07 4.93
N LEU A 5 -5.72 14.49 5.25
CA LEU A 5 -4.88 15.32 4.38
C LEU A 5 -4.04 14.48 3.40
N GLY A 6 -4.17 13.15 3.43
CA GLY A 6 -3.41 12.24 2.58
C GLY A 6 -2.04 11.86 3.15
N GLU A 7 -1.69 12.34 4.35
CA GLU A 7 -0.45 11.94 5.03
C GLU A 7 -0.44 10.43 5.29
N ARG A 8 0.75 9.82 5.14
CA ARG A 8 0.99 8.39 5.38
C ARG A 8 2.28 8.20 6.17
N PRO A 9 2.39 7.14 6.98
CA PRO A 9 3.63 6.82 7.69
C PRO A 9 4.81 6.68 6.72
N LEU A 10 6.00 7.04 7.21
CA LEU A 10 7.25 6.78 6.50
C LEU A 10 7.45 5.27 6.32
N ILE A 11 7.81 4.86 5.12
CA ILE A 11 8.18 3.47 4.83
C ILE A 11 9.65 3.28 5.20
N PRO A 12 10.01 2.28 6.04
CA PRO A 12 11.38 2.06 6.47
C PRO A 12 12.37 1.88 5.32
N THR A 13 13.54 2.50 5.45
CA THR A 13 14.66 2.31 4.55
C THR A 13 15.09 0.83 4.53
N GLY A 14 15.23 0.25 3.34
CA GLY A 14 15.52 -1.18 3.16
C GLY A 14 14.28 -2.05 2.91
N THR A 15 13.07 -1.49 2.95
CA THR A 15 11.86 -2.19 2.50
C THR A 15 11.99 -2.56 1.02
N PRO A 16 11.75 -3.83 0.62
CA PRO A 16 11.80 -4.23 -0.79
C PRO A 16 10.85 -3.40 -1.66
N GLN A 17 11.30 -3.01 -2.85
CA GLN A 17 10.54 -2.12 -3.73
C GLN A 17 9.14 -2.67 -4.11
N SER A 18 9.00 -3.99 -4.20
CA SER A 18 7.70 -4.65 -4.40
C SER A 18 6.73 -4.37 -3.26
N ILE A 19 7.20 -4.47 -2.01
CA ILE A 19 6.42 -4.17 -0.81
C ILE A 19 6.11 -2.68 -0.70
N VAL A 20 7.05 -1.79 -1.05
CA VAL A 20 6.79 -0.34 -1.11
C VAL A 20 5.64 -0.03 -2.07
N THR A 21 5.65 -0.67 -3.24
CA THR A 21 4.63 -0.49 -4.27
C THR A 21 3.27 -0.99 -3.79
N LEU A 22 3.24 -2.16 -3.14
CA LEU A 22 2.03 -2.73 -2.55
C LEU A 22 1.46 -1.86 -1.42
N ILE A 23 2.30 -1.36 -0.52
CA ILE A 23 1.85 -0.46 0.56
C ILE A 23 1.20 0.79 -0.04
N LYS A 24 1.79 1.37 -1.08
CA LYS A 24 1.24 2.56 -1.76
C LYS A 24 -0.10 2.28 -2.44
N SER A 25 -0.28 1.13 -3.09
CA SER A 25 -1.57 0.78 -3.71
C SER A 25 -2.67 0.55 -2.68
N CYS A 26 -2.35 -0.04 -1.53
CA CYS A 26 -3.28 -0.15 -0.40
C CYS A 26 -3.71 1.21 0.17
N TRP A 27 -2.87 2.23 0.04
CA TRP A 27 -3.10 3.58 0.56
C TRP A 27 -3.74 4.55 -0.43
N ASP A 28 -4.12 4.09 -1.62
CA ASP A 28 -4.70 4.94 -2.65
C ASP A 28 -5.92 5.73 -2.11
N ALA A 29 -5.96 7.01 -2.47
CA ALA A 29 -7.01 7.94 -2.08
C ALA A 29 -8.37 7.49 -2.64
N LYS A 30 -8.37 6.89 -3.83
CA LYS A 30 -9.52 6.28 -4.48
C LYS A 30 -9.70 4.85 -4.00
N PRO A 31 -10.79 4.51 -3.27
CA PRO A 31 -11.03 3.15 -2.79
C PRO A 31 -11.02 2.10 -3.90
N GLU A 32 -11.49 2.45 -5.09
CA GLU A 32 -11.54 1.59 -6.27
C GLU A 32 -10.16 1.14 -6.80
N ASN A 33 -9.09 1.88 -6.46
CA ASN A 33 -7.73 1.54 -6.84
C ASN A 33 -7.04 0.58 -5.85
N ARG A 34 -7.66 0.33 -4.69
CA ARG A 34 -7.05 -0.50 -3.65
C ARG A 34 -7.18 -1.97 -4.02
N PRO A 35 -6.13 -2.77 -3.85
CA PRO A 35 -6.21 -4.20 -4.09
C PRO A 35 -7.11 -4.86 -3.06
N THR A 36 -7.78 -5.93 -3.50
CA THR A 36 -8.49 -6.85 -2.64
C THR A 36 -7.52 -7.69 -1.81
N ALA A 37 -8.00 -8.24 -0.70
CA ALA A 37 -7.18 -9.17 0.11
C ALA A 37 -6.70 -10.39 -0.69
N ALA A 38 -7.48 -10.86 -1.67
CA ALA A 38 -7.11 -11.96 -2.55
C ALA A 38 -5.94 -11.58 -3.49
N GLU A 39 -5.96 -10.38 -4.08
CA GLU A 39 -4.86 -9.88 -4.90
C GLU A 39 -3.59 -9.68 -4.07
N ILE A 40 -3.71 -9.13 -2.86
CA ILE A 40 -2.59 -9.00 -1.92
C ILE A 40 -1.98 -10.37 -1.61
N PHE A 41 -2.82 -11.36 -1.28
CA PHE A 41 -2.35 -12.72 -1.01
C PHE A 41 -1.61 -13.31 -2.20
N ASN A 42 -2.13 -13.18 -3.41
CA ASN A 42 -1.47 -13.69 -4.61
C ASN A 42 -0.13 -13.00 -4.87
N LEU A 43 -0.03 -11.69 -4.65
CA LEU A 43 1.22 -10.93 -4.82
C LEU A 43 2.30 -11.30 -3.80
N LEU A 44 1.90 -11.69 -2.58
CA LEU A 44 2.84 -12.05 -1.51
C LEU A 44 3.30 -13.51 -1.55
N ASN A 45 2.55 -14.38 -2.22
CA ASN A 45 2.88 -15.80 -2.41
C ASN A 45 3.48 -16.11 -3.79
N ALA A 46 3.74 -15.08 -4.60
CA ALA A 46 4.36 -15.19 -5.92
C ALA A 46 5.87 -15.42 -5.85
#